data_AF-A0A3E0WML8-F1
#
_entry.id   AF-A0A3E0WML8-F1
#
_cell.length_a   1.000
_cell.length_b   1.000
_cell.length_c   1.000
_cell.angle_alpha   90.00
_cell.angle_beta   90.00
_cell.angle_gamma   90.00
#
_symmetry.space_group_name_H-M   'P 1'
#
loop_
_entity.id
_entity.type
_entity.pdbx_description
1 polymer ?
#
loop_
_entity_poly.entity_id
_entity_poly.type
_entity_poly.pdbx_seq_one_letter_code
_entity_poly.pdbx_strand_id
1 'polypeptide(L)'
;MNRLTSLYDTTQHLHDLLQQEIEPKERESIISKVNDLIEKRGEQMNALKPPFSEEEKATAKKIMQLNKLIEHGMLLLFDDLKVELRQMKKQKQSNRKYIHPYETIQARDGIYLDRKK
;
A
#
# COMPACT_ATOMS: atom_id res chain seq x y z
N MET A 1 21.72 7.57 28.65
CA MET A 1 21.20 6.80 27.48
C MET A 1 19.87 7.40 27.08
N ASN A 2 19.73 7.81 25.84
CA ASN A 2 18.50 8.42 25.33
C ASN A 2 17.47 7.32 25.01
N ARG A 3 16.34 7.32 25.73
CA ARG A 3 15.29 6.28 25.62
C ARG A 3 14.57 6.28 24.27
N LEU A 4 14.69 7.35 23.49
CA LEU A 4 14.07 7.47 22.16
C LEU A 4 14.96 6.92 21.03
N THR A 5 16.18 6.48 21.31
CA THR A 5 17.09 5.91 20.30
C THR A 5 16.45 4.76 19.54
N SER A 6 15.96 3.74 20.24
CA SER A 6 15.30 2.60 19.62
C SER A 6 14.06 2.98 18.79
N LEU A 7 13.32 4.01 19.21
CA LEU A 7 12.17 4.53 18.48
C LEU A 7 12.60 5.28 17.22
N TYR A 8 13.67 6.07 17.32
CA TYR A 8 14.27 6.77 16.21
C TYR A 8 14.77 5.79 15.15
N ASP A 9 15.49 4.74 15.55
CA ASP A 9 16.02 3.73 14.64
C ASP A 9 14.91 2.99 13.89
N THR A 10 13.86 2.55 14.60
CA THR A 10 12.68 1.93 13.96
C THR A 10 11.99 2.91 13.00
N THR A 11 11.86 4.18 13.39
CA THR A 11 11.25 5.21 12.53
C THR A 11 12.10 5.47 11.29
N GLN A 12 13.43 5.48 11.42
CA GLN A 12 14.35 5.64 10.29
C GLN A 12 14.29 4.43 9.35
N HIS A 13 14.29 3.21 9.88
CA HIS A 13 14.13 2.00 9.05
C HIS A 13 12.81 2.00 8.28
N LEU A 14 11.71 2.44 8.91
CA LEU A 14 10.41 2.56 8.25
C LEU A 14 10.45 3.61 7.13
N HIS A 15 11.08 4.75 7.39
CA HIS A 15 11.29 5.78 6.37
C HIS A 15 12.09 5.22 5.18
N ASP A 16 13.22 4.58 5.44
CA ASP A 16 14.12 4.11 4.39
C ASP A 16 13.47 3.01 3.55
N LEU A 17 12.68 2.12 4.17
CA LEU A 17 11.90 1.10 3.47
C LEU A 17 10.85 1.71 2.51
N LEU A 18 10.23 2.84 2.88
CA LEU A 18 9.24 3.52 2.06
C LEU A 18 9.85 4.38 0.92
N GLN A 19 11.15 4.68 0.99
CA GLN A 19 11.86 5.41 -0.06
C GLN A 19 12.44 4.50 -1.15
N GLN A 20 12.46 3.19 -0.92
CA GLN A 20 12.94 2.23 -1.91
C GLN A 20 11.96 2.09 -3.07
N GLU A 21 12.49 1.87 -4.27
CA GLU A 21 11.68 1.52 -5.42
C GLU A 21 11.12 0.10 -5.22
N ILE A 22 9.80 -0.03 -5.21
CA ILE A 22 9.12 -1.29 -4.88
C ILE A 22 8.74 -2.01 -6.17
N GLU A 23 9.42 -3.11 -6.46
CA GLU A 23 9.00 -3.99 -7.53
C GLU A 23 7.67 -4.70 -7.20
N PRO A 24 6.77 -4.94 -8.17
CA PRO A 24 5.49 -5.60 -7.92
C PRO A 24 5.61 -6.96 -7.22
N LYS A 25 6.68 -7.71 -7.52
CA LYS A 25 6.95 -9.03 -6.93
C LYS A 25 7.32 -8.98 -5.44
N GLU A 26 7.86 -7.86 -4.98
CA GLU A 26 8.34 -7.69 -3.60
C GLU A 26 7.32 -6.96 -2.72
N ARG A 27 6.24 -6.44 -3.31
CA ARG A 27 5.28 -5.58 -2.62
C ARG A 27 4.68 -6.22 -1.38
N GLU A 28 4.26 -7.48 -1.45
CA GLU A 28 3.68 -8.17 -0.30
C GLU A 28 4.68 -8.28 0.86
N SER A 29 5.94 -8.58 0.55
CA SER A 29 7.02 -8.62 1.54
C SER A 29 7.26 -7.24 2.16
N ILE A 30 7.26 -6.18 1.35
CA ILE A 30 7.46 -4.82 1.85
C ILE A 30 6.29 -4.38 2.74
N ILE A 31 5.05 -4.66 2.35
CA ILE A 31 3.87 -4.36 3.18
C ILE A 31 3.94 -5.09 4.52
N SER A 32 4.35 -6.36 4.53
CA SER A 32 4.55 -7.11 5.77
C SER A 32 5.58 -6.43 6.66
N LYS A 33 6.77 -6.09 6.12
CA LYS A 33 7.83 -5.42 6.88
C LYS A 33 7.39 -4.05 7.40
N VAL A 34 6.63 -3.29 6.60
CA VAL A 34 6.07 -2.00 7.02
C VAL A 34 5.13 -2.19 8.22
N ASN A 35 4.25 -3.20 8.19
CA ASN A 35 3.35 -3.50 9.31
C ASN A 35 4.13 -3.89 10.57
N ASP A 36 5.12 -4.78 10.44
CA ASP A 36 5.97 -5.20 11.58
C ASP A 36 6.68 -4.00 12.23
N LEU A 37 7.20 -3.08 11.40
CA LEU A 37 7.85 -1.86 11.88
C LEU A 37 6.86 -0.90 12.55
N ILE A 38 5.63 -0.78 12.04
CA ILE A 38 4.57 0.05 12.65
C ILE A 38 4.18 -0.49 14.03
N GLU A 39 3.99 -1.81 14.15
CA GLU A 39 3.65 -2.45 15.43
C GLU A 39 4.76 -2.25 16.45
N LYS A 40 6.01 -2.58 16.08
CA LYS A 40 7.19 -2.38 16.91
C LYS A 40 7.33 -0.92 17.35
N ARG A 41 7.11 0.03 16.44
CA ARG A 41 7.14 1.47 16.75
C ARG A 41 6.05 1.84 17.76
N GLY A 42 4.85 1.30 17.61
CA GLY A 42 3.74 1.50 18.54
C GLY A 42 4.06 1.01 19.95
N GLU A 43 4.63 -0.19 20.09
CA GLU A 43 5.08 -0.73 21.37
C GLU A 43 6.15 0.15 22.02
N GLN A 44 7.14 0.59 21.25
CA GLN A 44 8.18 1.50 21.72
C GLN A 44 7.61 2.84 22.19
N MET A 45 6.63 3.40 21.49
CA MET A 45 5.95 4.64 21.89
C MET A 45 5.18 4.46 23.19
N ASN A 46 4.46 3.34 23.37
CA ASN A 46 3.68 3.06 24.57
C ASN A 46 4.56 2.88 25.82
N ALA A 47 5.81 2.43 25.66
CA ALA A 47 6.76 2.30 26.75
C ALA A 47 7.33 3.64 27.26
N LEU A 48 7.22 4.71 26.46
CA LEU A 48 7.76 6.03 26.83
C LEU A 48 6.88 6.73 27.86
N LYS A 49 7.48 7.14 28.97
CA LYS A 49 6.81 7.88 30.06
C LYS A 49 7.57 9.16 30.42
N PRO A 50 6.85 10.27 30.69
CA PRO A 50 7.47 11.50 31.17
C PRO A 50 8.07 11.31 32.58
N PRO A 51 9.02 12.17 32.99
CA PRO A 51 9.52 13.36 32.29
C PRO A 51 10.55 13.05 31.20
N PHE A 52 10.68 13.97 30.23
CA PHE A 52 11.65 13.88 29.13
C PHE A 52 12.76 14.92 29.27
N SER A 53 13.99 14.49 29.04
CA SER A 53 15.19 15.35 28.98
C SER A 53 15.24 16.19 27.70
N GLU A 54 16.10 17.21 27.66
CA GLU A 54 16.28 18.05 26.46
C GLU A 54 16.84 17.24 25.27
N GLU A 55 17.72 16.28 25.51
CA GLU A 55 18.23 15.35 24.47
C GLU A 55 17.11 14.52 23.85
N GLU A 56 16.18 14.04 24.69
CA GLU A 56 15.00 13.28 24.27
C GLU A 56 14.04 14.15 23.46
N LYS A 57 13.81 15.41 23.86
CA LYS A 57 13.02 16.36 23.08
C LYS A 57 13.65 16.66 21.72
N ALA A 58 14.96 16.82 21.64
CA ALA A 58 15.66 17.02 20.38
C ALA A 58 15.49 15.81 19.44
N THR A 59 15.53 14.60 19.99
CA THR A 59 15.31 13.35 19.25
C THR A 59 13.86 13.22 18.79
N ALA A 60 12.90 13.57 19.64
CA ALA A 60 11.48 13.60 19.30
C ALA A 60 11.22 14.53 18.10
N LYS A 61 11.88 15.69 18.02
CA LYS A 61 11.76 16.59 16.85
C LYS A 61 12.21 15.92 15.55
N LYS A 62 13.32 15.15 15.58
CA LYS A 62 13.78 14.38 14.41
C LYS A 62 12.78 13.29 14.03
N ILE A 63 12.24 12.57 15.01
CA ILE A 63 11.19 11.55 14.79
C ILE A 63 9.94 12.18 14.15
N MET A 64 9.52 13.36 14.60
CA MET A 64 8.38 14.08 14.02
C MET A 64 8.63 14.51 12.58
N GLN A 65 9.85 14.88 12.22
CA GLN A 65 10.22 15.19 10.83
C GLN A 65 10.13 13.94 9.95
N LEU A 66 10.70 12.81 10.41
CA LEU A 66 10.59 11.53 9.70
C LEU A 66 9.13 11.07 9.57
N ASN A 67 8.30 11.29 10.60
CA ASN A 67 6.89 10.89 10.58
C ASN A 67 6.12 11.55 9.42
N LYS A 68 6.40 12.82 9.11
CA LYS A 68 5.78 13.50 7.96
C LYS A 68 6.16 12.86 6.62
N LEU A 69 7.43 12.45 6.49
CA LEU A 69 7.92 11.78 5.28
C LEU A 69 7.32 10.38 5.14
N ILE A 70 7.21 9.65 6.26
CA ILE A 70 6.56 8.35 6.33
C ILE A 70 5.08 8.45 5.95
N GLU A 71 4.34 9.41 6.50
CA GLU A 71 2.93 9.65 6.14
C GLU A 71 2.76 9.85 4.63
N HIS A 72 3.65 10.63 4.01
CA HIS A 72 3.64 10.82 2.56
C HIS A 72 3.95 9.51 1.80
N GLY A 73 5.00 8.78 2.20
CA GLY A 73 5.36 7.51 1.57
C GLY A 73 4.27 6.44 1.68
N MET A 74 3.57 6.38 2.82
CA MET A 74 2.44 5.48 3.03
C MET A 74 1.26 5.81 2.11
N LEU A 75 0.98 7.10 1.87
CA LEU A 75 -0.07 7.52 0.95
C LEU A 75 0.27 7.13 -0.50
N LEU A 76 1.52 7.29 -0.92
CA LEU A 76 1.99 6.88 -2.25
C LEU A 76 1.84 5.37 -2.43
N LEU A 77 2.34 4.58 -1.48
CA LEU A 77 2.20 3.11 -1.49
C LEU A 77 0.73 2.68 -1.58
N PHE A 78 -0.15 3.36 -0.83
CA PHE A 78 -1.59 3.07 -0.85
C PHE A 78 -2.25 3.42 -2.20
N ASP A 79 -1.85 4.53 -2.83
CA ASP A 79 -2.36 4.91 -4.13
C ASP A 79 -1.90 3.98 -5.25
N ASP A 80 -0.64 3.51 -5.20
CA ASP A 80 -0.13 2.50 -6.12
C ASP A 80 -0.94 1.20 -6.02
N LEU A 81 -1.22 0.74 -4.79
CA LEU A 81 -2.08 -0.41 -4.53
C LEU A 81 -3.49 -0.23 -5.13
N LYS A 82 -4.10 0.95 -5.01
CA LYS A 82 -5.42 1.21 -5.61
C LYS A 82 -5.37 1.12 -7.13
N VAL A 83 -4.33 1.68 -7.75
CA VAL A 83 -4.16 1.67 -9.21
C VAL A 83 -4.10 0.22 -9.70
N GLU A 84 -3.32 -0.62 -9.04
CA GLU A 84 -3.22 -2.03 -9.40
C GLU A 84 -4.51 -2.80 -9.23
N LEU A 85 -5.20 -2.61 -8.11
CA LEU A 85 -6.50 -3.26 -7.88
C LEU A 85 -7.50 -2.91 -8.99
N ARG A 86 -7.45 -1.68 -9.52
CA ARG A 86 -8.26 -1.27 -10.67
C ARG A 86 -7.81 -1.96 -11.96
N GLN A 87 -6.50 -2.08 -12.19
CA GLN A 87 -5.94 -2.77 -13.37
C GLN A 87 -6.30 -4.26 -13.38
N MET A 88 -6.16 -4.96 -12.25
CA MET A 88 -6.53 -6.37 -12.12
C MET A 88 -8.03 -6.59 -12.40
N LYS A 89 -8.89 -5.68 -11.93
CA LYS A 89 -10.34 -5.73 -12.23
C LYS A 89 -10.63 -5.54 -13.73
N LYS A 90 -9.95 -4.59 -14.38
CA LYS A 90 -10.08 -4.36 -15.84
C LYS A 90 -9.62 -5.57 -16.65
N GLN A 91 -8.49 -6.17 -16.29
CA GLN A 91 -7.96 -7.36 -16.98
C GLN A 91 -8.94 -8.54 -16.88
N LYS A 92 -9.52 -8.79 -15.69
CA LYS A 92 -10.56 -9.82 -15.51
C LYS A 92 -11.80 -9.55 -16.37
N GLN A 93 -12.25 -8.30 -16.46
CA GLN A 93 -13.39 -7.93 -17.30
C GLN A 93 -13.10 -8.11 -18.79
N SER A 94 -11.91 -7.71 -19.27
CA SER A 94 -11.50 -7.89 -20.67
C SER A 94 -11.37 -9.35 -21.05
N ASN A 95 -10.81 -10.18 -20.17
CA ASN A 95 -10.61 -11.60 -20.44
C ASN A 95 -11.96 -12.34 -20.54
N ARG A 96 -12.94 -12.00 -19.69
CA ARG A 96 -14.32 -12.53 -19.81
C ARG A 96 -15.01 -12.14 -21.13
N LYS A 97 -14.86 -10.89 -21.58
CA LYS A 97 -15.42 -10.42 -22.86
C LYS A 97 -14.79 -11.11 -24.07
N TYR A 98 -13.52 -11.52 -23.97
CA TYR A 98 -12.82 -12.22 -25.05
C TYR A 98 -13.18 -13.70 -25.13
N ILE A 99 -13.44 -14.35 -23.98
CA ILE A 99 -13.82 -15.77 -23.91
C ILE A 99 -15.30 -15.98 -24.30
N HIS A 100 -16.17 -14.98 -24.10
CA HIS A 100 -17.59 -15.06 -24.45
C HIS A 100 -18.05 -13.96 -25.43
N PRO A 101 -17.55 -13.91 -26.69
CA PRO A 101 -17.97 -12.89 -27.67
C PRO A 101 -19.45 -12.97 -28.08
N TYR A 102 -20.14 -14.07 -27.73
CA TYR A 102 -21.49 -14.41 -28.21
C TYR A 102 -22.54 -14.51 -27.09
N GLU A 103 -22.21 -14.25 -25.82
CA GLU A 103 -23.22 -14.26 -24.74
C GLU A 103 -24.30 -13.19 -24.94
N THR A 104 -23.98 -12.08 -25.60
CA THR A 104 -24.96 -11.04 -25.96
C THR A 104 -25.79 -11.37 -27.21
N ILE A 105 -25.45 -12.43 -27.96
CA ILE A 105 -26.12 -12.79 -29.22
C ILE A 105 -27.23 -13.84 -28.98
N GLN A 106 -27.29 -14.50 -27.82
CA GLN A 106 -28.32 -15.51 -27.52
C GLN A 106 -29.69 -14.92 -27.09
N ALA A 107 -29.87 -13.59 -27.12
CA ALA A 107 -31.13 -12.92 -26.74
C ALA A 107 -31.81 -12.16 -27.90
N ARG A 108 -31.58 -12.59 -29.15
CA ARG A 108 -32.38 -12.13 -30.29
C ARG A 108 -32.80 -13.32 -31.13
N ASP A 109 -34.07 -13.67 -31.01
CA ASP A 109 -34.76 -14.68 -31.79
C ASP A 109 -34.23 -14.79 -33.21
N GLY A 110 -33.77 -15.99 -33.57
CA GLY A 110 -33.33 -16.33 -34.90
C GLY A 110 -34.49 -16.25 -35.89
N ILE A 111 -34.65 -15.10 -36.53
CA ILE A 111 -35.52 -14.97 -37.70
C ILE A 111 -34.65 -15.23 -38.93
N TYR A 112 -34.69 -16.47 -39.43
CA TYR A 112 -34.24 -16.80 -40.79
C TYR A 112 -35.28 -16.27 -41.78
N LEU A 113 -34.96 -15.17 -42.46
CA LEU A 113 -35.67 -14.73 -43.66
C LEU A 113 -35.13 -15.51 -44.86
N ASP A 114 -35.66 -16.71 -45.09
CA ASP A 114 -35.60 -17.32 -46.41
C ASP A 114 -36.99 -17.28 -47.04
N ARG A 115 -37.22 -16.31 -47.92
CA ARG A 115 -38.00 -16.48 -49.16
C ARG A 115 -37.45 -15.54 -50.23
N LYS A 116 -36.59 -16.08 -51.11
CA LYS A 116 -36.37 -15.54 -52.46
C LYS A 116 -37.26 -16.30 -53.46
N LYS A 117 -38.00 -15.50 -54.25
CA LYS A 117 -38.85 -15.80 -55.41
C LYS A 117 -40.18 -16.52 -55.16
#